data_AF-A0A375HZE9-F1
#
_entry.id   AF-A0A375HZE9-F1
#
_cell.length_a   1.000
_cell.length_b   1.000
_cell.length_c   1.000
_cell.angle_alpha   90.00
_cell.angle_beta   90.00
_cell.angle_gamma   90.00
#
_symmetry.space_group_name_H-M   'P 1'
#
loop_
_entity.id
_entity.type
_entity.pdbx_description
1 polymer ?
#
loop_
_entity_poly.entity_id
_entity_poly.type
_entity_poly.pdbx_seq_one_letter_code
_entity_poly.pdbx_strand_id
1 'polypeptide(L)'
;MHATITNTTLPSADESAIARESSRSLAVALDSRSDTQQFDFKTDKGELHSVTLPTSALRLLVEVLAEIGQGNAVSIIPIHAELTTQEAADLLNVSRPYLVQLLEKGEIPFRKVNTHRRVLYQDVVSYKQRIDDERRKALDELAAQAQELDMGY
;
A
#
# COMPACT_ATOMS: atom_id res chain seq x y z
N MET A 1 -19.70 -3.33 -2.70
CA MET A 1 -19.35 -2.07 -2.03
C MET A 1 -18.17 -1.49 -2.79
N HIS A 2 -18.31 -0.27 -3.31
CA HIS A 2 -17.19 0.42 -3.95
C HIS A 2 -16.15 0.74 -2.86
N ALA A 3 -14.87 0.48 -3.13
CA ALA A 3 -13.81 0.96 -2.28
C ALA A 3 -13.89 2.49 -2.28
N THR A 4 -14.23 3.09 -1.14
CA THR A 4 -14.12 4.53 -0.98
C THR A 4 -12.64 4.83 -0.93
N ILE A 5 -12.07 5.31 -2.05
CA ILE A 5 -10.73 5.90 -2.04
C ILE A 5 -10.86 7.16 -1.20
N THR A 6 -10.44 7.12 0.07
CA THR A 6 -10.30 8.33 0.87
C THR A 6 -9.31 9.25 0.15
N ASN A 7 -9.73 10.47 -0.15
CA ASN A 7 -8.99 11.43 -0.99
C ASN A 7 -7.49 11.46 -0.66
N THR A 8 -6.68 11.07 -1.65
CA THR A 8 -5.22 11.01 -1.58
C THR A 8 -4.63 12.40 -1.87
N THR A 9 -4.75 13.33 -0.92
CA THR A 9 -4.10 14.65 -1.04
C THR A 9 -2.70 14.60 -0.48
N LEU A 10 -1.74 15.26 -1.15
CA LEU A 10 -0.39 15.43 -0.63
C LEU A 10 -0.42 16.23 0.67
N PRO A 11 0.29 15.79 1.73
CA PRO A 11 0.34 16.50 2.98
C PRO A 11 1.13 17.81 2.85
N SER A 12 0.72 18.81 3.64
CA SER A 12 1.48 20.05 3.81
C SER A 12 2.80 19.80 4.55
N ALA A 13 3.71 20.76 4.51
CA ALA A 13 4.98 20.70 5.26
C ALA A 13 4.73 20.58 6.78
N ASP A 14 3.73 21.31 7.29
CA ASP A 14 3.36 21.29 8.71
C ASP A 14 2.77 19.93 9.11
N GLU A 15 1.86 19.37 8.31
CA GLU A 15 1.31 18.03 8.54
C GLU A 15 2.41 16.95 8.51
N SER A 16 3.34 17.06 7.56
CA SER A 16 4.47 16.14 7.45
C SER A 16 5.36 16.20 8.70
N ALA A 17 5.63 17.40 9.21
CA ALA A 17 6.43 17.57 10.42
C ALA A 17 5.73 16.96 11.65
N ILE A 18 4.43 17.24 11.84
CA ILE A 18 3.62 16.69 12.94
C ILE A 18 3.55 15.17 12.85
N ALA A 19 3.34 14.61 11.66
CA ALA A 19 3.25 13.17 11.44
C ALA A 19 4.57 12.45 11.75
N ARG A 20 5.70 13.06 11.39
CA ARG A 20 7.03 12.53 11.70
C ARG A 20 7.30 12.49 13.20
N GLU A 21 6.95 13.54 13.94
CA GLU A 21 7.09 13.56 15.40
C GLU A 21 6.14 12.55 16.06
N SER A 22 4.88 12.53 15.62
CA SER A 22 3.84 11.65 16.16
C SER A 22 4.14 10.17 15.94
N SER A 23 4.60 9.79 14.74
CA SER A 23 4.99 8.40 14.44
C SER A 23 6.12 7.92 15.36
N ARG A 24 7.12 8.76 15.63
CA ARG A 24 8.23 8.43 16.54
C ARG A 24 7.75 8.24 17.97
N SER A 25 6.90 9.14 18.46
CA SER A 25 6.35 9.08 19.83
C SER A 25 5.48 7.83 20.01
N LEU A 26 4.58 7.57 19.06
CA LEU A 26 3.72 6.38 19.06
C LEU A 26 4.52 5.08 18.96
N ALA A 27 5.55 5.01 18.11
CA ALA A 27 6.38 3.82 17.98
C ALA A 27 7.03 3.42 19.32
N VAL A 28 7.49 4.39 20.12
CA VAL A 28 8.04 4.15 21.46
C VAL A 28 6.97 3.64 22.43
N ALA A 29 5.77 4.23 22.39
CA ALA A 29 4.67 3.81 23.26
C ALA A 29 4.14 2.39 22.95
N LEU A 30 4.35 1.89 21.73
CA LEU A 30 3.87 0.58 21.26
C LEU A 30 4.89 -0.56 21.42
N ASP A 31 6.00 -0.34 22.15
CA ASP A 31 6.99 -1.39 22.46
C ASP A 31 6.45 -2.45 23.45
N SER A 32 5.24 -2.25 23.98
CA SER A 32 4.56 -3.21 24.85
C SER A 32 4.12 -4.48 24.10
N ARG A 33 4.13 -5.64 24.78
CA ARG A 33 3.70 -6.94 24.22
C ARG A 33 2.18 -7.17 24.27
N SER A 34 1.39 -6.13 24.54
CA SER A 34 -0.06 -6.23 24.66
C SER A 34 -0.74 -6.27 23.28
N ASP A 35 -1.83 -7.03 23.15
CA ASP A 35 -2.66 -7.06 21.93
C ASP A 35 -3.51 -5.78 21.77
N THR A 36 -3.72 -5.06 22.87
CA THR A 36 -4.49 -3.81 22.91
C THR A 36 -3.78 -2.74 23.73
N GLN A 37 -3.99 -1.48 23.38
CA GLN A 37 -3.46 -0.32 24.09
C GLN A 37 -4.57 0.71 24.33
N GLN A 38 -4.60 1.28 25.53
CA GLN A 38 -5.51 2.37 25.88
C GLN A 38 -4.85 3.72 25.54
N PHE A 39 -5.60 4.60 24.88
CA PHE A 39 -5.21 5.95 24.51
C PHE A 39 -6.19 6.96 25.05
N ASP A 40 -5.68 8.07 25.57
CA ASP A 40 -6.48 9.21 25.98
C ASP A 40 -6.35 10.33 24.95
N PHE A 41 -7.48 10.91 24.55
CA PHE A 41 -7.52 12.10 23.72
C PHE A 41 -8.38 13.17 24.38
N LYS A 42 -8.02 14.42 24.15
CA LYS A 42 -8.73 15.58 24.67
C LYS A 42 -9.82 15.97 23.67
N THR A 43 -11.05 16.09 24.14
CA THR A 43 -12.16 16.61 23.35
C THR A 43 -12.09 18.14 23.26
N ASP A 44 -12.87 18.75 22.35
CA ASP A 44 -12.97 20.21 22.22
C ASP A 44 -13.42 20.90 23.51
N LYS A 45 -14.12 20.18 24.39
CA LYS A 45 -14.55 20.66 25.72
C LYS A 45 -13.46 20.55 26.78
N GLY A 46 -12.31 19.98 26.42
CA GLY A 46 -11.17 19.76 27.30
C GLY A 46 -11.25 18.50 28.17
N GLU A 47 -12.29 17.70 28.00
CA GLU A 47 -12.46 16.42 28.70
C GLU A 47 -11.52 15.37 28.09
N LEU A 48 -10.90 14.56 28.95
CA LEU A 48 -10.14 13.38 28.52
C LEU A 48 -11.10 12.23 28.22
N HIS A 49 -10.96 11.63 27.05
CA HIS A 49 -11.70 10.45 26.64
C HIS A 49 -10.72 9.31 26.34
N SER A 50 -10.96 8.15 26.93
CA SER A 50 -10.15 6.96 26.73
C SER A 50 -10.75 6.02 25.71
N VAL A 51 -9.93 5.49 24.81
CA VAL A 51 -10.29 4.42 23.86
C VAL A 51 -9.29 3.28 23.96
N THR A 52 -9.77 2.04 23.81
CA THR A 52 -8.90 0.86 23.67
C THR A 52 -8.82 0.48 22.20
N LEU A 53 -7.60 0.41 21.66
CA LEU A 53 -7.34 0.10 20.26
C LEU A 53 -6.46 -1.15 20.13
N PRO A 54 -6.65 -1.98 19.09
CA PRO A 54 -5.73 -3.08 18.80
C PRO A 54 -4.33 -2.57 18.47
N THR A 55 -3.31 -3.21 19.02
CA THR A 55 -1.91 -2.86 18.77
C THR A 55 -1.56 -2.97 17.28
N SER A 56 -2.19 -3.89 16.55
CA SER A 56 -2.04 -4.01 15.09
C SER A 56 -2.52 -2.77 14.33
N ALA A 57 -3.66 -2.19 14.71
CA ALA A 57 -4.18 -0.96 14.10
C ALA A 57 -3.29 0.25 14.41
N LEU A 58 -2.71 0.28 15.61
CA LEU A 58 -1.78 1.33 16.02
C LEU A 58 -0.45 1.26 15.29
N ARG A 59 0.07 0.05 15.02
CA ARG A 59 1.24 -0.16 14.17
C ARG A 59 0.99 0.34 12.75
N LEU A 60 -0.19 0.05 12.19
CA LEU A 60 -0.58 0.60 10.89
C LEU A 60 -0.64 2.13 10.91
N LEU A 61 -1.16 2.75 11.97
CA LEU A 61 -1.16 4.20 12.11
C LEU A 61 0.26 4.78 12.15
N VAL A 62 1.20 4.12 12.83
CA VAL A 62 2.63 4.53 12.83
C VAL A 62 3.21 4.52 11.41
N GLU A 63 2.94 3.46 10.63
CA GLU A 63 3.37 3.36 9.24
C GLU A 63 2.76 4.48 8.37
N VAL A 64 1.45 4.71 8.51
CA VAL A 64 0.76 5.81 7.80
C VAL A 64 1.38 7.17 8.13
N LEU A 65 1.64 7.45 9.41
CA LEU A 65 2.26 8.70 9.85
C LEU A 65 3.72 8.82 9.37
N ALA A 66 4.45 7.72 9.26
CA ALA A 66 5.81 7.71 8.74
C ALA A 66 5.85 8.06 7.24
N GLU A 67 4.88 7.59 6.46
CA GLU A 67 4.72 7.94 5.05
C GLU A 67 4.31 9.40 4.87
N ILE A 68 3.32 9.87 5.64
CA ILE A 68 2.92 11.29 5.65
C ILE A 68 4.12 12.17 6.04
N GLY A 69 4.93 11.74 7.01
CA GLY A 69 6.13 12.45 7.44
C GLY A 69 7.25 12.53 6.41
N GLN A 70 7.18 11.72 5.34
CA GLN A 70 8.05 11.79 4.18
C GLN A 70 7.47 12.66 3.05
N GLY A 71 6.26 13.19 3.21
CA GLY A 71 5.53 13.93 2.18
C GLY A 71 4.72 13.03 1.25
N ASN A 72 4.57 11.74 1.57
CA ASN A 72 3.83 10.81 0.74
C ASN A 72 2.33 10.88 1.04
N ALA A 73 1.51 10.83 0.00
CA ALA A 73 0.07 10.66 0.15
C ALA A 73 -0.25 9.17 0.42
N VAL A 74 -1.13 8.90 1.38
CA VAL A 74 -1.42 7.54 1.86
C VAL A 74 -2.89 7.20 1.61
N SER A 75 -3.15 5.94 1.24
CA SER A 75 -4.51 5.40 1.09
C SER A 75 -4.61 4.03 1.73
N ILE A 76 -5.75 3.74 2.37
CA ILE A 76 -6.05 2.44 2.96
C ILE A 76 -7.01 1.71 2.03
N ILE A 77 -6.54 0.60 1.45
CA ILE A 77 -7.33 -0.22 0.53
C ILE A 77 -7.64 -1.56 1.23
N PRO A 78 -8.91 -1.91 1.45
CA PRO A 78 -9.26 -3.23 1.97
C PRO A 78 -8.73 -4.34 1.07
N ILE A 79 -8.20 -5.42 1.65
CA ILE A 79 -7.63 -6.54 0.88
C ILE A 79 -8.64 -7.21 -0.08
N HIS A 80 -9.91 -7.22 0.30
CA HIS A 80 -11.01 -7.77 -0.51
C HIS A 80 -11.72 -6.70 -1.35
N ALA A 81 -11.10 -5.51 -1.49
CA ALA A 81 -11.62 -4.48 -2.36
C ALA A 81 -11.59 -4.94 -3.82
N GLU A 82 -12.68 -4.65 -4.51
CA GLU A 82 -12.73 -4.74 -5.95
C GLU A 82 -12.28 -3.44 -6.57
N LEU A 83 -11.25 -3.54 -7.41
CA LEU A 83 -10.76 -2.46 -8.22
C LEU A 83 -11.48 -2.45 -9.56
N THR A 84 -11.74 -1.24 -10.05
CA THR A 84 -11.97 -0.98 -11.46
C THR A 84 -10.70 -1.28 -12.26
N THR A 85 -10.86 -1.47 -13.57
CA THR A 85 -9.70 -1.62 -14.46
C THR A 85 -8.81 -0.38 -14.51
N GLN A 86 -9.31 0.80 -14.10
CA GLN A 86 -8.45 1.99 -14.05
C GLN A 86 -7.57 1.94 -12.82
N GLU A 87 -8.16 1.76 -11.62
CA GLU A 87 -7.42 1.65 -10.36
C GLU A 87 -6.39 0.51 -10.38
N ALA A 88 -6.75 -0.64 -10.97
CA ALA A 88 -5.82 -1.76 -11.13
C ALA A 88 -4.66 -1.44 -12.11
N ALA A 89 -4.92 -0.65 -13.15
CA ALA A 89 -3.88 -0.25 -14.11
C ALA A 89 -2.94 0.77 -13.49
N ASP A 90 -3.48 1.71 -12.72
CA ASP A 90 -2.71 2.70 -11.96
C ASP A 90 -1.82 2.00 -10.92
N LEU A 91 -2.33 0.98 -10.22
CA LEU A 91 -1.57 0.19 -9.24
C LEU A 91 -0.38 -0.57 -9.86
N LEU A 92 -0.55 -1.07 -11.09
CA LEU A 92 0.51 -1.74 -11.86
C LEU A 92 1.42 -0.77 -12.61
N ASN A 93 1.10 0.53 -12.61
CA ASN A 93 1.78 1.56 -13.40
C ASN A 93 1.82 1.23 -14.90
N VAL A 94 0.68 0.79 -15.45
CA VAL A 94 0.50 0.44 -16.87
C VAL A 94 -0.72 1.12 -17.47
N SER A 95 -0.83 1.10 -18.79
CA SER A 95 -2.02 1.62 -19.45
C SER A 95 -3.24 0.73 -19.22
N ARG A 96 -4.42 1.34 -19.09
CA ARG A 96 -5.69 0.60 -18.96
C ARG A 96 -5.93 -0.41 -20.10
N PRO A 97 -5.66 -0.10 -21.39
CA PRO A 97 -5.77 -1.08 -22.47
C PRO A 97 -4.87 -2.30 -22.26
N TYR A 98 -3.64 -2.09 -21.79
CA TYR A 98 -2.72 -3.19 -21.50
C TYR A 98 -3.24 -4.07 -20.36
N LEU A 99 -3.73 -3.47 -19.26
CA LEU A 99 -4.38 -4.26 -18.21
C LEU A 99 -5.54 -5.09 -18.77
N VAL A 100 -6.42 -4.49 -19.60
CA VAL A 100 -7.55 -5.24 -20.18
C VAL A 100 -7.07 -6.44 -21.00
N GLN A 101 -5.96 -6.32 -21.74
CA GLN A 101 -5.36 -7.45 -22.44
C GLN A 101 -4.87 -8.54 -21.48
N LEU A 102 -4.26 -8.18 -20.35
CA LEU A 102 -3.85 -9.16 -19.33
C LEU A 102 -5.05 -9.92 -18.75
N LEU A 103 -6.14 -9.20 -18.45
CA LEU A 103 -7.37 -9.81 -17.95
C LEU A 103 -7.98 -10.77 -18.98
N GLU A 104 -8.03 -10.38 -20.25
CA GLU A 104 -8.56 -11.22 -21.33
C GLU A 104 -7.69 -12.44 -21.62
N LYS A 105 -6.38 -12.35 -21.37
CA LYS A 105 -5.44 -13.49 -21.43
C LYS A 105 -5.53 -14.42 -20.22
N GLY A 106 -6.23 -14.01 -19.15
CA GLY A 106 -6.34 -14.79 -17.91
C GLY A 106 -5.12 -14.67 -16.98
N GLU A 107 -4.22 -13.72 -17.24
CA GLU A 107 -3.03 -13.47 -16.40
C GLU A 107 -3.39 -12.95 -15.00
N ILE A 108 -4.53 -12.26 -14.91
CA ILE A 108 -5.08 -11.76 -13.65
C ILE A 108 -6.57 -12.13 -13.62
N PRO A 109 -7.04 -12.84 -12.58
CA PRO A 109 -8.46 -13.14 -12.40
C PRO A 109 -9.32 -11.87 -12.39
N PHE A 110 -10.50 -11.93 -13.00
CA PHE A 110 -11.48 -10.85 -12.94
C PHE A 110 -12.89 -11.42 -12.99
N ARG A 111 -13.85 -10.61 -12.53
CA ARG A 111 -15.27 -10.87 -12.76
C ARG A 111 -15.92 -9.73 -13.52
N LYS A 112 -17.03 -10.04 -14.18
CA LYS A 112 -17.90 -9.02 -14.79
C LYS A 112 -19.02 -8.66 -13.83
N VAL A 113 -19.20 -7.36 -13.62
CA VAL A 113 -20.36 -6.78 -12.95
C VAL A 113 -21.07 -5.93 -13.99
N ASN A 114 -22.20 -6.44 -14.49
CA ASN A 114 -22.83 -5.94 -15.72
C ASN A 114 -21.84 -5.95 -16.90
N THR A 115 -21.57 -4.78 -17.49
CA THR A 115 -20.64 -4.59 -18.60
C THR A 115 -19.22 -4.25 -18.14
N HIS A 116 -18.99 -4.03 -16.85
CA HIS A 116 -17.70 -3.60 -16.32
C HIS A 116 -16.93 -4.77 -15.73
N ARG A 117 -15.60 -4.75 -15.90
CA ARG A 117 -14.69 -5.69 -15.22
C ARG A 117 -14.36 -5.18 -13.82
N ARG A 118 -14.23 -6.10 -12.88
CA ARG A 118 -13.77 -5.89 -11.51
C ARG A 118 -12.67 -6.90 -11.19
N VAL A 119 -11.62 -6.42 -10.54
CA VAL A 119 -10.42 -7.18 -10.23
C VAL A 119 -10.19 -7.08 -8.73
N LEU A 120 -9.89 -8.18 -8.04
CA LEU A 120 -9.57 -8.09 -6.60
C LEU A 120 -8.20 -7.45 -6.43
N TYR A 121 -8.06 -6.55 -5.45
CA TYR A 121 -6.78 -5.91 -5.14
C TYR A 121 -5.67 -6.95 -4.92
N GLN A 122 -5.96 -8.01 -4.17
CA GLN A 122 -5.02 -9.10 -3.89
C GLN A 122 -4.49 -9.78 -5.17
N ASP A 123 -5.34 -9.97 -6.18
CA ASP A 123 -4.94 -10.60 -7.45
C ASP A 123 -4.00 -9.69 -8.24
N VAL A 124 -4.23 -8.37 -8.21
CA VAL A 124 -3.35 -7.38 -8.87
C VAL A 124 -1.98 -7.33 -8.19
N VAL A 125 -1.94 -7.33 -6.85
CA VAL A 125 -0.67 -7.34 -6.11
C VAL A 125 0.10 -8.63 -6.33
N SER A 126 -0.58 -9.78 -6.33
CA SER A 126 0.04 -11.09 -6.58
C SER A 126 0.66 -11.15 -7.97
N TYR A 127 -0.04 -10.63 -8.98
CA TYR A 127 0.51 -10.50 -10.34
C TYR A 127 1.76 -9.62 -10.38
N LYS A 128 1.72 -8.45 -9.73
CA LYS A 128 2.86 -7.53 -9.67
C LYS A 128 4.10 -8.20 -9.07
N GLN A 129 3.94 -8.87 -7.93
CA GLN A 129 5.03 -9.58 -7.26
C GLN A 129 5.65 -10.65 -8.16
N ARG A 130 4.83 -11.47 -8.82
CA ARG A 130 5.32 -12.49 -9.76
C ARG A 130 6.16 -11.87 -10.89
N ILE A 131 5.68 -10.79 -11.50
CA ILE A 131 6.40 -10.12 -12.60
C ILE A 131 7.69 -9.45 -12.12
N ASP A 132 7.69 -8.82 -10.95
CA ASP A 132 8.90 -8.20 -10.40
C ASP A 132 9.96 -9.25 -10.05
N ASP A 133 9.56 -10.42 -9.56
CA ASP A 133 10.47 -11.55 -9.33
C ASP A 133 11.03 -12.12 -10.64
N GLU A 134 10.21 -12.27 -11.68
CA GLU A 134 10.65 -12.70 -13.02
C GLU A 134 11.65 -11.69 -13.62
N ARG A 135 11.37 -10.39 -13.50
CA ARG A 135 12.28 -9.32 -13.96
C ARG A 135 13.62 -9.36 -13.24
N ARG A 136 13.62 -9.55 -11.91
CA ARG A 136 14.85 -9.63 -11.13
C ARG A 136 15.71 -10.82 -11.57
N LYS A 137 15.11 -12.00 -11.76
CA LYS A 137 15.83 -13.18 -12.27
C LYS A 137 16.46 -12.95 -13.64
N ALA A 138 15.73 -12.34 -14.57
CA ALA A 138 16.26 -12.02 -15.89
C ALA A 138 17.44 -11.04 -15.84
N LEU A 139 17.40 -10.05 -14.95
CA LEU A 139 18.52 -9.13 -14.73
C LEU A 139 19.74 -9.84 -14.13
N ASP A 140 19.52 -10.74 -13.17
CA ASP A 140 20.60 -11.54 -12.56
C ASP A 140 21.27 -12.45 -13.60
N GLU A 141 20.48 -13.07 -14.49
CA GLU A 141 20.98 -13.88 -15.62
C GLU A 141 21.80 -13.04 -16.61
N LEU A 142 21.32 -11.86 -16.98
CA LEU A 142 22.06 -10.94 -17.86
C LEU A 142 23.37 -10.46 -17.23
N ALA A 143 23.38 -10.18 -15.93
CA ALA A 143 24.58 -9.78 -15.20
C ALA A 143 25.60 -10.92 -15.13
N ALA A 144 25.15 -12.15 -14.85
CA ALA A 144 26.01 -13.33 -14.84
C ALA A 144 26.65 -13.58 -16.22
N GLN A 145 25.87 -13.48 -17.31
CA GLN A 145 26.37 -13.61 -18.67
C GLN A 145 27.38 -12.51 -19.02
N ALA A 146 27.12 -11.25 -18.63
CA ALA A 146 28.05 -10.15 -18.86
C ALA A 146 29.38 -10.36 -18.12
N GLN A 147 29.35 -10.87 -16.89
CA GLN A 147 30.56 -11.16 -16.12
C GLN A 147 31.36 -12.35 -16.67
N GLU A 148 30.68 -13.37 -17.21
CA GLU A 148 31.33 -14.48 -17.93
C GLU A 148 32.01 -14.00 -19.22
N LEU A 149 31.42 -13.03 -19.93
CA LEU A 149 31.96 -12.46 -21.16
C LEU A 149 33.10 -11.44 -20.93
N ASP A 150 33.10 -10.72 -19.80
CA ASP A 150 34.14 -9.73 -19.44
C ASP A 150 35.36 -10.36 -18.72
N MET A 151 35.26 -11.60 -18.26
CA MET A 151 36.36 -12.37 -17.65
C MET A 151 37.07 -13.31 -18.66
N GLY A 152 37.03 -12.95 -19.94
CA GLY A 152 37.49 -13.79 -21.06
C GLY A 152 38.93 -13.60 -21.55
N TYR A 153 39.73 -12.65 -21.04
CA TYR A 153 41.18 -12.51 -21.32
C TYR A 153 41.93 -11.78 -20.20
#